data_AF-A0A6J4GA30-F1
#
_entry.id   AF-A0A6J4GA30-F1
#
_cell.length_a   1.000
_cell.length_b   1.000
_cell.length_c   1.000
_cell.angle_alpha   90.00
_cell.angle_beta   90.00
_cell.angle_gamma   90.00
#
_symmetry.space_group_name_H-M   'P 1'
#
loop_
_entity.id
_entity.type
_entity.pdbx_description
1 polymer ?
#
loop_
_entity_poly.entity_id
_entity_poly.type
_entity_poly.pdbx_seq_one_letter_code
_entity_poly.pdbx_strand_id
1 'polypeptide(L)' 'MIEHSILEIPTVLNPPIKIIDVIYNCPVCEYEIEIDMFVDDNSFVKCDICDHITKFKIKRI' A
#
# COMPACT_ATOMS: atom_id res chain seq x y z
N MET A 1 -14.20 9.28 10.88
CA MET A 1 -12.97 8.54 11.20
C MET A 1 -12.41 8.02 9.89
N ILE A 2 -11.15 8.27 9.56
CA ILE A 2 -10.55 7.72 8.34
C ILE A 2 -10.23 6.26 8.67
N GLU A 3 -11.10 5.32 8.30
CA GLU A 3 -10.96 3.91 8.68
C GLU A 3 -9.73 3.25 8.03
N HIS A 4 -9.29 3.76 6.89
CA HIS A 4 -8.07 3.34 6.20
C HIS A 4 -7.70 4.34 5.11
N SER A 5 -6.43 4.35 4.72
CA SER A 5 -5.97 5.03 3.51
C SER A 5 -5.98 4.08 2.31
N ILE A 6 -5.99 4.63 1.11
CA ILE A 6 -5.91 3.87 -0.15
C ILE A 6 -4.66 4.32 -0.89
N LEU A 7 -3.82 3.36 -1.29
CA LEU A 7 -2.70 3.57 -2.20
C LEU A 7 -3.06 2.98 -3.57
N GLU A 8 -3.29 3.85 -4.56
CA GLU A 8 -3.56 3.41 -5.93
C GLU A 8 -2.24 3.03 -6.63
N ILE A 9 -2.18 1.83 -7.20
CA ILE A 9 -1.05 1.35 -7.99
C ILE A 9 -1.48 1.31 -9.46
N PRO A 10 -1.13 2.34 -10.26
CA PRO A 10 -1.40 2.34 -11.69
C PRO A 10 -0.47 1.34 -12.40
N THR A 11 -1.04 0.47 -13.23
CA THR A 11 -0.26 -0.58 -13.89
C THR A 11 -0.92 -1.11 -15.17
N VAL A 12 -0.10 -1.63 -16.08
CA VAL A 12 -0.53 -2.39 -17.26
C VAL A 12 -0.48 -3.91 -17.04
N LEU A 13 0.10 -4.34 -15.93
CA LEU A 13 0.26 -5.75 -15.56
C LEU A 13 -1.02 -6.30 -14.92
N ASN A 14 -1.26 -7.60 -15.06
CA ASN A 14 -2.32 -8.27 -14.32
C ASN A 14 -1.82 -8.64 -12.91
N PRO A 15 -2.65 -8.48 -11.86
CA PRO A 15 -2.32 -8.95 -10.53
C PRO A 15 -2.18 -10.48 -10.43
N PRO A 16 -1.40 -11.00 -9.46
CA PRO A 16 -0.63 -10.23 -8.47
C PRO A 16 0.64 -9.60 -9.06
N ILE A 17 0.99 -8.39 -8.58
CA ILE A 17 2.17 -7.64 -9.03
C ILE A 17 3.19 -7.63 -7.90
N LYS A 18 4.47 -7.89 -8.21
CA LYS A 18 5.53 -7.72 -7.22
C LYS A 18 5.94 -6.26 -7.12
N ILE A 19 5.82 -5.67 -5.93
CA ILE A 19 6.41 -4.37 -5.60
C ILE A 19 7.68 -4.64 -4.80
N ILE A 20 8.77 -3.97 -5.19
CA ILE A 20 10.06 -3.97 -4.50
C ILE A 20 10.53 -2.53 -4.34
N ASP A 21 11.30 -2.26 -3.29
CA ASP A 21 11.98 -0.98 -3.05
C ASP A 21 11.04 0.25 -3.03
N VAL A 22 9.80 0.08 -2.55
CA VAL A 22 8.87 1.19 -2.35
C VAL A 22 8.90 1.66 -0.91
N ILE A 23 9.25 2.93 -0.72
CA ILE A 23 9.17 3.62 0.56
C ILE A 23 7.83 4.38 0.61
N TYR A 24 6.97 3.99 1.53
CA TYR A 24 5.67 4.60 1.75
C TYR A 24 5.61 5.27 3.12
N ASN A 25 5.35 6.58 3.14
CA ASN A 25 5.22 7.31 4.39
C ASN A 25 3.79 7.20 4.91
N CYS A 26 3.65 6.74 6.16
CA CYS A 26 2.36 6.66 6.80
C CYS A 26 1.68 8.03 6.83
N PRO A 27 0.44 8.18 6.32
CA PRO A 27 -0.24 9.47 6.23
C PRO A 27 -0.71 10.02 7.59
N VAL A 28 -0.55 9.25 8.67
CA VAL A 28 -0.98 9.62 10.03
C VAL A 28 0.20 10.01 10.91
N CYS A 29 1.30 9.27 10.87
CA CYS A 29 2.45 9.46 11.76
C CYS A 29 3.78 9.73 11.02
N GLU A 30 3.74 9.79 9.68
CA GLU A 30 4.90 10.05 8.81
C GLU A 30 6.03 9.01 8.90
N TYR A 31 5.80 7.89 9.61
CA TYR A 31 6.75 6.78 9.67
C TYR A 31 6.95 6.15 8.29
N GLU A 32 8.22 5.88 7.95
CA GLU A 32 8.61 5.23 6.70
C GLU A 32 8.32 3.73 6.75
N ILE A 33 7.57 3.23 5.77
CA ILE A 33 7.21 1.83 5.63
C ILE A 33 7.84 1.31 4.34
N GLU A 34 8.74 0.35 4.46
CA GLU A 34 9.32 -0.37 3.31
C GLU A 34 8.35 -1.45 2.84
N ILE A 35 7.99 -1.41 1.55
CA ILE A 35 7.06 -2.36 0.93
C ILE A 35 7.83 -3.24 -0.06
N ASP A 36 8.03 -4.51 0.31
CA ASP A 36 8.47 -5.59 -0.58
C ASP A 36 7.49 -6.78 -0.45
N MET A 37 6.52 -6.84 -1.35
CA MET A 37 5.50 -7.89 -1.36
C MET A 37 4.80 -8.02 -2.72
N PHE A 38 4.08 -9.13 -2.90
CA PHE A 38 3.10 -9.25 -3.96
C PHE A 38 1.81 -8.54 -3.54
N VAL A 39 1.28 -7.70 -4.42
CA VAL A 39 0.06 -6.93 -4.22
C VAL A 39 -1.02 -7.34 -5.21
N ASP A 40 -2.24 -7.44 -4.67
CA ASP A 40 -3.52 -7.58 -5.36
C ASP A 40 -4.57 -6.64 -4.71
N ASP A 41 -5.83 -6.70 -5.13
CA ASP A 41 -6.90 -5.83 -4.61
C ASP A 41 -7.30 -6.12 -3.15
N ASN A 42 -6.80 -7.21 -2.54
CA ASN A 42 -7.04 -7.55 -1.14
C ASN A 42 -5.84 -7.24 -0.23
N SER A 43 -4.72 -6.83 -0.84
CA SER A 43 -3.49 -6.57 -0.12
C SER A 43 -3.58 -5.26 0.67
N PHE A 44 -2.93 -5.21 1.82
CA PHE A 44 -2.81 -4.00 2.63
C PHE A 44 -1.48 -4.00 3.39
N VAL A 45 -1.06 -2.81 3.80
CA VAL A 45 0.03 -2.62 4.75
C VAL A 45 -0.53 -1.94 5.98
N LYS A 46 0.00 -2.30 7.14
CA LYS A 46 -0.33 -1.70 8.43
C LYS A 46 0.91 -0.99 8.93
N CYS A 47 0.77 0.25 9.40
CA CYS A 47 1.87 0.97 10.01
C CYS A 47 2.26 0.33 11.34
N ASP A 48 3.57 0.07 11.52
CA ASP A 48 4.09 -0.55 12.74
C ASP A 48 4.02 0.36 13.98
N ILE A 49 3.84 1.68 13.79
CA ILE A 49 3.86 2.68 14.87
C ILE A 49 2.46 3.08 15.33
N CYS A 50 1.57 3.42 14.40
CA CYS A 50 0.24 3.95 14.72
C CYS A 50 -0.91 3.00 14.38
N ASP A 51 -0.59 1.77 13.95
CA ASP A 51 -1.54 0.74 13.54
C ASP A 51 -2.46 1.12 12.36
N HIS A 52 -2.22 2.25 11.70
CA HIS A 52 -3.03 2.73 10.57
C HIS A 52 -2.92 1.78 9.38
N ILE A 53 -4.06 1.45 8.78
CA ILE A 53 -4.13 0.53 7.63
C ILE A 53 -4.19 1.34 6.33
N THR A 54 -3.31 0.97 5.39
CA THR A 54 -3.35 1.43 4.01
C THR A 54 -3.64 0.23 3.11
N LYS A 55 -4.77 0.27 2.40
CA LYS A 55 -5.15 -0.74 1.42
C LYS A 55 -4.57 -0.41 0.06
N PHE A 56 -4.10 -1.43 -0.65
CA PHE A 56 -3.68 -1.28 -2.04
C PHE A 56 -4.90 -1.34 -2.95
N LYS A 57 -4.89 -0.57 -4.03
CA LYS A 57 -5.91 -0.62 -5.07
C LYS A 57 -5.22 -0.62 -6.42
N ILE A 58 -5.33 -1.72 -7.15
CA ILE A 58 -4.70 -1.83 -8.46
C ILE A 58 -5.59 -1.15 -9.48
N LYS A 59 -5.01 -0.18 -10.19
CA LYS A 59 -5.72 0.58 -11.22
C LYS A 59 -5.08 0.31 -12.56
N ARG A 60 -5.83 -0.36 -13.44
CA ARG A 60 -5.37 -0.60 -14.81
C ARG A 60 -5.38 0.71 -15.59
N ILE A 61 -4.26 1.04 -16.23
CA ILE A 61 -4.10 2.21 -17.13
C ILE A 61 -3.88 1.79 -18.57
#